data_AF-A0A8J5VYA6-F1
#
_entry.id   AF-A0A8J5VYA6-F1
#
_cell.length_a   1.000
_cell.length_b   1.000
_cell.length_c   1.000
_cell.angle_alpha   90.00
_cell.angle_beta   90.00
_cell.angle_gamma   90.00
#
_symmetry.space_group_name_H-M   'P 1'
#
loop_
_entity.id
_entity.type
_entity.pdbx_description
1 polymer ?
#
loop_
_entity_poly.entity_id
_entity_poly.type
_entity_poly.pdbx_seq_one_letter_code
_entity_poly.pdbx_strand_id
1 'polypeptide(L)'
;MSAGWRTLLLRIGDRCPEYGGSADHKEHIETCYSVLSREYEHSKDAMFEFLLQCADQLPHKIPFFGVLIGLINLENEDFAKSIVDTTHANLQDALHNENRDRIRILLRFLCGLMCSKVVLPNSIIETFETLLSSAATILDEETGNPSWQPRADFYVYCILASLPWGGSELIEVT
;
A
#
# COMPACT_ATOMS: atom_id res chain seq x y z
N MET A 1 24.71 13.51 14.93
CA MET A 1 23.47 13.13 15.63
C MET A 1 22.80 12.05 14.79
N SER A 2 22.45 10.91 15.38
CA SER A 2 21.66 9.89 14.68
C SER A 2 20.34 10.51 14.23
N ALA A 3 19.94 10.34 12.97
CA ALA A 3 18.62 10.75 12.53
C ALA A 3 17.56 9.95 13.30
N GLY A 4 16.47 10.59 13.72
CA GLY A 4 15.36 9.90 14.36
C GLY A 4 14.65 8.96 13.38
N TRP A 5 13.98 7.93 13.90
CA TRP A 5 13.30 6.92 13.07
C TRP A 5 12.29 7.52 12.08
N ARG A 6 11.60 8.62 12.45
CA ARG A 6 10.69 9.35 11.55
C ARG A 6 11.40 9.91 10.33
N THR A 7 12.57 10.54 10.54
CA THR A 7 13.34 11.12 9.45
C THR A 7 13.87 10.05 8.52
N LEU A 8 14.38 8.94 9.06
CA LEU A 8 14.83 7.81 8.25
C LEU A 8 13.67 7.25 7.41
N LEU A 9 12.54 6.95 8.04
CA LEU A 9 11.38 6.41 7.35
C LEU A 9 10.87 7.35 6.24
N LEU A 10 10.78 8.66 6.50
CA LEU A 10 10.35 9.64 5.49
C LEU A 10 11.33 9.73 4.30
N ARG A 11 12.62 9.63 4.59
CA ARG A 11 13.71 9.84 3.63
C ARG A 11 14.18 8.56 2.95
N ILE A 12 13.61 7.41 3.29
CA ILE A 12 14.00 6.13 2.66
C ILE A 12 13.93 6.22 1.13
N GLY A 13 14.93 5.65 0.46
CA GLY A 13 15.12 5.77 -0.99
C GLY A 13 15.66 7.12 -1.49
N ASP A 14 15.73 8.17 -0.66
CA ASP A 14 16.33 9.44 -1.07
C ASP A 14 17.84 9.40 -0.90
N ARG A 15 18.57 10.02 -1.83
CA ARG A 15 20.00 10.29 -1.63
C ARG A 15 20.17 11.43 -0.64
N CYS A 16 20.41 11.11 0.63
CA CYS A 16 20.47 12.10 1.70
C CYS A 16 21.53 11.78 2.78
N PRO A 17 21.92 12.79 3.60
CA PRO A 17 22.92 12.60 4.66
C PRO A 17 22.52 11.55 5.71
N GLU A 18 21.23 11.34 5.94
CA GLU A 18 20.72 10.36 6.90
C GLU A 18 21.08 8.91 6.52
N TYR A 19 21.29 8.65 5.23
CA TYR A 19 21.82 7.39 4.69
C TYR A 19 23.27 7.52 4.20
N GLY A 20 24.04 8.45 4.76
CA GLY A 20 25.45 8.65 4.41
C GLY A 20 25.70 9.09 2.97
N GLY A 21 24.67 9.56 2.25
CA GLY A 21 24.74 9.86 0.82
C GLY A 21 24.76 8.62 -0.10
N SER A 22 24.51 7.44 0.47
CA SER A 22 24.37 6.19 -0.27
C SER A 22 23.22 6.28 -1.29
N ALA A 23 23.36 5.49 -2.35
CA ALA A 23 22.30 5.26 -3.33
C ALA A 23 21.84 3.79 -3.29
N ASP A 24 22.36 2.99 -2.35
CA ASP A 24 21.98 1.59 -2.19
C ASP A 24 20.69 1.49 -1.36
N HIS A 25 19.60 1.21 -2.07
CA HIS A 25 18.28 1.04 -1.47
C HIS A 25 18.22 -0.11 -0.46
N LYS A 26 19.04 -1.16 -0.61
CA LYS A 26 19.08 -2.26 0.34
C LYS A 26 19.68 -1.79 1.67
N GLU A 27 20.80 -1.07 1.60
CA GLU A 27 21.42 -0.46 2.78
C GLU A 27 20.46 0.50 3.49
N HIS A 28 19.67 1.27 2.73
CA HIS A 28 18.66 2.17 3.31
C HIS A 28 17.57 1.40 4.07
N ILE A 29 17.08 0.29 3.51
CA ILE A 29 16.07 -0.57 4.16
C ILE A 29 16.64 -1.19 5.44
N GLU A 30 17.83 -1.80 5.38
CA GLU A 30 18.48 -2.43 6.53
C GLU A 30 18.74 -1.42 7.66
N THR A 31 19.24 -0.23 7.31
CA THR A 31 19.49 0.85 8.26
C THR A 31 18.18 1.33 8.90
N CYS A 32 17.15 1.59 8.08
CA CYS A 32 15.86 2.06 8.59
C CYS A 32 15.21 1.03 9.50
N TYR A 33 15.16 -0.24 9.07
CA TYR A 33 14.59 -1.32 9.84
C TYR A 33 15.30 -1.51 11.17
N SER A 34 16.65 -1.51 11.19
CA SER A 34 17.42 -1.63 12.42
C SER A 34 17.06 -0.58 13.48
N VAL A 35 16.78 0.65 13.04
CA VAL A 35 16.34 1.72 13.94
C VAL A 35 14.88 1.53 14.37
N LEU A 36 13.98 1.17 13.44
CA LEU A 36 12.58 0.91 13.77
C LEU A 36 12.43 -0.22 14.79
N SER A 37 13.14 -1.34 14.61
CA SER A 37 13.08 -2.48 15.54
C SER A 37 13.52 -2.11 16.96
N ARG A 38 14.52 -1.23 17.11
CA ARG A 38 14.98 -0.77 18.44
C ARG A 38 13.96 0.15 19.12
N GLU A 39 13.27 0.96 18.34
CA GLU A 39 12.30 1.94 18.83
C GLU A 39 10.89 1.34 18.99
N TYR A 40 10.67 0.12 18.49
CA TYR A 40 9.36 -0.51 18.33
C TYR A 40 8.53 -0.48 19.60
N GLU A 41 9.06 -1.02 20.70
CA GLU A 41 8.34 -1.09 21.99
C GLU A 41 7.89 0.27 22.53
N HIS A 42 8.62 1.33 22.22
CA HIS A 42 8.35 2.68 22.73
C HIS A 42 7.50 3.53 21.77
N SER A 43 7.54 3.22 20.47
CA SER A 43 7.01 4.07 19.41
C SER A 43 6.06 3.37 18.45
N LYS A 44 5.61 2.13 18.73
CA LYS A 44 4.78 1.34 17.80
C LYS A 44 3.54 2.08 17.29
N ASP A 45 2.78 2.76 18.16
CA ASP A 45 1.55 3.44 17.76
C ASP A 45 1.85 4.63 16.86
N ALA A 46 2.91 5.38 17.20
CA ALA A 46 3.40 6.47 16.37
C ALA A 46 3.96 6.00 15.03
N MET A 47 4.65 4.86 15.01
CA MET A 47 5.16 4.24 13.77
C MET A 47 4.01 3.79 12.88
N PHE A 48 3.01 3.15 13.48
CA PHE A 48 1.79 2.73 12.80
C PHE A 48 1.13 3.90 12.08
N GLU A 49 0.83 4.99 12.81
CA GLU A 49 0.22 6.19 12.22
C GLU A 49 1.08 6.80 11.12
N PHE A 50 2.40 6.90 11.37
CA PHE A 50 3.30 7.56 10.44
C PHE A 50 3.55 6.74 9.16
N LEU A 51 3.58 5.40 9.24
CA LEU A 51 3.65 4.52 8.06
C LEU A 51 2.42 4.67 7.17
N LEU A 52 1.22 4.69 7.76
CA LEU A 52 -0.02 4.91 7.02
C LEU A 52 -0.03 6.28 6.33
N GLN A 53 0.38 7.33 7.04
CA GLN A 53 0.50 8.67 6.46
C GLN A 53 1.53 8.70 5.33
N CYS A 54 2.69 8.04 5.49
CA CYS A 54 3.70 7.98 4.45
C CYS A 54 3.21 7.24 3.21
N ALA A 55 2.52 6.10 3.37
CA ALA A 55 1.97 5.35 2.25
C ALA A 55 0.93 6.17 1.46
N ASP A 56 0.11 6.95 2.16
CA ASP A 56 -0.90 7.82 1.56
C ASP A 56 -0.28 9.04 0.84
N GLN A 57 0.69 9.71 1.48
CA GLN A 57 1.26 10.96 0.99
C GLN A 57 2.45 10.78 0.02
N LEU A 58 3.11 9.61 0.07
CA LEU A 58 4.30 9.31 -0.75
C LEU A 58 4.11 7.98 -1.52
N PRO A 59 3.12 7.87 -2.42
CA PRO A 59 2.77 6.61 -3.07
C PRO A 59 3.90 6.03 -3.95
N HIS A 60 4.85 6.86 -4.39
CA HIS A 60 6.04 6.42 -5.12
C HIS A 60 7.05 5.67 -4.24
N LYS A 61 6.97 5.81 -2.90
CA LYS A 61 7.82 5.10 -1.93
C LYS A 61 7.16 3.86 -1.32
N ILE A 62 5.93 3.53 -1.71
CA ILE A 62 5.20 2.34 -1.23
C ILE A 62 6.05 1.06 -1.19
N PRO A 63 6.90 0.72 -2.19
CA PRO A 63 7.72 -0.49 -2.11
C PRO A 63 8.64 -0.52 -0.88
N PHE A 64 9.20 0.63 -0.48
CA PHE A 64 10.02 0.71 0.73
C PHE A 64 9.20 0.48 1.99
N PHE A 65 8.04 1.12 2.09
CA PHE A 65 7.16 0.95 3.25
C PHE A 65 6.62 -0.48 3.33
N GLY A 66 6.25 -1.07 2.19
CA GLY A 66 5.83 -2.47 2.09
C GLY A 66 6.90 -3.41 2.64
N VAL A 67 8.16 -3.28 2.20
CA VAL A 67 9.25 -4.14 2.70
C VAL A 67 9.47 -3.95 4.19
N LEU A 68 9.47 -2.71 4.71
CA LEU A 68 9.62 -2.47 6.14
C LEU A 68 8.49 -3.10 6.95
N ILE A 69 7.23 -2.99 6.50
CA ILE A 69 6.09 -3.63 7.14
C ILE A 69 6.20 -5.15 7.06
N GLY A 70 6.65 -5.71 5.92
CA GLY A 70 6.92 -7.13 5.77
C GLY A 70 8.01 -7.65 6.72
N LEU A 71 9.08 -6.89 6.93
CA LEU A 71 10.10 -7.22 7.92
C LEU A 71 9.58 -7.14 9.36
N ILE A 72 8.76 -6.14 9.68
CA ILE A 72 8.09 -6.06 11.00
C ILE A 72 7.14 -7.23 11.18
N ASN A 73 6.40 -7.63 10.14
CA ASN A 73 5.45 -8.74 10.17
C ASN A 73 6.10 -10.08 10.59
N LEU A 74 7.38 -10.31 10.24
CA LEU A 74 8.11 -11.50 10.65
C LEU A 74 8.28 -11.62 12.17
N GLU A 75 8.27 -10.50 12.88
CA GLU A 75 8.44 -10.45 14.34
C GLU A 75 7.12 -10.10 15.07
N ASN A 76 6.22 -9.37 14.40
CA ASN A 76 5.00 -8.84 14.98
C ASN A 76 3.84 -8.82 13.96
N GLU A 77 3.16 -9.95 13.83
CA GLU A 77 2.04 -10.11 12.88
C GLU A 77 0.87 -9.17 13.17
N ASP A 78 0.56 -8.93 14.45
CA ASP A 78 -0.55 -8.06 14.88
C ASP A 78 -0.39 -6.62 14.39
N PHE A 79 0.85 -6.12 14.30
CA PHE A 79 1.14 -4.80 13.74
C PHE A 79 0.77 -4.71 12.27
N ALA A 80 1.25 -5.66 11.47
CA ALA A 80 0.98 -5.68 10.04
C ALA A 80 -0.50 -5.94 9.75
N LYS A 81 -1.14 -6.81 10.54
CA LYS A 81 -2.59 -7.02 10.50
C LYS A 81 -3.35 -5.72 10.74
N SER A 82 -2.98 -4.94 11.76
CA SER A 82 -3.62 -3.65 12.05
C SER A 82 -3.48 -2.66 10.88
N ILE A 83 -2.33 -2.68 10.18
CA ILE A 83 -2.11 -1.86 8.97
C ILE A 83 -3.05 -2.30 7.84
N VAL A 84 -3.18 -3.61 7.61
CA VAL A 84 -4.08 -4.18 6.59
C VAL A 84 -5.53 -3.85 6.90
N ASP A 85 -5.98 -4.07 8.14
CA ASP A 85 -7.35 -3.78 8.60
C ASP A 85 -7.70 -2.30 8.42
N THR A 86 -6.77 -1.41 8.78
CA THR A 86 -6.96 0.04 8.62
C THR A 86 -6.94 0.47 7.15
N THR A 87 -6.08 -0.14 6.33
CA THR A 87 -6.04 0.11 4.87
C THR A 87 -7.33 -0.34 4.22
N HIS A 88 -7.86 -1.50 4.60
CA HIS A 88 -9.15 -2.00 4.13
C HIS A 88 -10.30 -1.07 4.55
N ALA A 89 -10.37 -0.65 5.82
CA ALA A 89 -11.38 0.30 6.28
C ALA A 89 -11.31 1.64 5.53
N ASN A 90 -10.11 2.17 5.30
CA ASN A 90 -9.91 3.39 4.52
C ASN A 90 -10.32 3.21 3.05
N LEU A 91 -10.16 2.01 2.48
CA LEU A 91 -10.58 1.72 1.10
C LEU A 91 -12.11 1.72 1.00
N GLN A 92 -12.79 1.09 1.96
CA GLN A 92 -14.26 1.12 2.05
C GLN A 92 -14.78 2.55 2.18
N ASP A 93 -14.18 3.37 3.04
CA ASP A 93 -14.53 4.79 3.19
C ASP A 93 -14.27 5.59 1.90
N ALA A 94 -13.14 5.36 1.24
CA ALA A 94 -12.81 6.04 -0.02
C ALA A 94 -13.77 5.65 -1.15
N LEU A 95 -14.19 4.38 -1.22
CA LEU A 95 -15.22 3.90 -2.16
C LEU A 95 -16.57 4.56 -1.87
N HIS A 96 -16.99 4.61 -0.61
CA HIS A 96 -18.26 5.23 -0.20
C HIS A 96 -18.33 6.72 -0.54
N ASN A 97 -17.23 7.44 -0.34
CA ASN A 97 -17.15 8.89 -0.62
C ASN A 97 -16.70 9.20 -2.06
N GLU A 98 -16.59 8.20 -2.94
CA GLU A 98 -16.10 8.34 -4.32
C GLU A 98 -14.74 9.07 -4.43
N ASN A 99 -13.86 8.92 -3.43
CA ASN A 99 -12.54 9.55 -3.43
C ASN A 99 -11.58 8.77 -4.33
N ARG A 100 -11.63 9.11 -5.62
CA ARG A 100 -10.91 8.41 -6.69
C ARG A 100 -9.41 8.34 -6.48
N ASP A 101 -8.80 9.39 -5.95
CA ASP A 101 -7.35 9.43 -5.76
C ASP A 101 -6.93 8.50 -4.62
N ARG A 102 -7.69 8.54 -3.52
CA ARG A 102 -7.44 7.70 -2.35
C ARG A 102 -7.68 6.22 -2.64
N ILE A 103 -8.72 5.87 -3.41
CA ILE A 103 -8.94 4.49 -3.88
C ILE A 103 -7.70 3.96 -4.61
N ARG A 104 -7.14 4.73 -5.56
CA ARG A 104 -5.95 4.31 -6.33
C ARG A 104 -4.71 4.16 -5.46
N ILE A 105 -4.52 5.06 -4.49
CA ILE A 105 -3.39 5.00 -3.56
C ILE A 105 -3.51 3.78 -2.64
N LEU A 106 -4.70 3.47 -2.13
CA LEU A 106 -4.93 2.35 -1.23
C LEU A 106 -4.82 0.99 -1.94
N LEU A 107 -5.34 0.85 -3.16
CA LEU A 107 -5.11 -0.35 -4.00
C LEU A 107 -3.62 -0.52 -4.33
N ARG A 108 -2.99 0.61 -4.69
CA ARG A 108 -1.54 0.90 -4.56
C ARG A 108 -0.87 0.12 -3.43
N PHE A 109 -1.23 0.52 -2.23
CA PHE A 109 -0.59 0.09 -1.01
C PHE A 109 -0.86 -1.39 -0.73
N LEU A 110 -2.08 -1.87 -0.97
CA LEU A 110 -2.42 -3.29 -0.86
C LEU A 110 -1.56 -4.18 -1.77
N CYS A 111 -1.32 -3.77 -3.02
CA CYS A 111 -0.37 -4.47 -3.90
C CYS A 111 1.06 -4.46 -3.33
N GLY A 112 1.52 -3.33 -2.79
CA GLY A 112 2.84 -3.25 -2.13
C GLY A 112 2.97 -4.18 -0.92
N LEU A 113 1.91 -4.31 -0.12
CA LEU A 113 1.84 -5.24 1.01
C LEU A 113 1.85 -6.69 0.54
N MET A 114 1.16 -7.02 -0.56
CA MET A 114 1.18 -8.35 -1.18
C MET A 114 2.59 -8.72 -1.65
N CYS A 115 3.27 -7.84 -2.39
CA CYS A 115 4.66 -8.08 -2.83
C CYS A 115 5.61 -8.29 -1.64
N SER A 116 5.28 -7.72 -0.48
CA SER A 116 6.05 -7.84 0.75
C SER A 116 5.60 -9.00 1.64
N LYS A 117 4.77 -9.90 1.12
CA LYS A 117 4.23 -11.11 1.79
C LYS A 117 3.44 -10.81 3.07
N VAL A 118 2.82 -9.62 3.14
CA VAL A 118 1.90 -9.22 4.23
C VAL A 118 0.46 -9.57 3.88
N VAL A 119 0.09 -9.45 2.59
CA VAL A 119 -1.24 -9.79 2.07
C VAL A 119 -1.11 -10.96 1.09
N LEU A 120 -2.06 -11.88 1.10
CA LEU A 120 -2.09 -12.99 0.16
C LEU A 120 -2.49 -12.51 -1.24
N PRO A 121 -1.86 -13.02 -2.33
CA PRO A 121 -2.27 -12.69 -3.69
C PRO A 121 -3.76 -12.92 -3.97
N ASN A 122 -4.32 -14.03 -3.47
CA ASN A 122 -5.74 -14.33 -3.63
C ASN A 122 -6.66 -13.23 -3.10
N SER A 123 -6.31 -12.58 -1.97
CA SER A 123 -7.12 -11.49 -1.42
C SER A 123 -7.13 -10.26 -2.34
N ILE A 124 -6.03 -10.02 -3.07
CA ILE A 124 -5.96 -8.95 -4.08
C ILE A 124 -6.77 -9.33 -5.32
N ILE A 125 -6.71 -10.60 -5.76
CA ILE A 125 -7.53 -11.11 -6.87
C ILE A 125 -9.01 -10.95 -6.55
N GLU A 126 -9.47 -11.42 -5.39
CA GLU A 126 -10.86 -11.31 -4.93
C GLU A 126 -11.32 -9.84 -4.88
N THR A 127 -10.43 -8.92 -4.46
CA THR A 127 -10.71 -7.48 -4.48
C THR A 127 -10.91 -6.96 -5.91
N PHE A 128 -10.03 -7.35 -6.85
CA PHE A 128 -10.16 -6.96 -8.25
C PHE A 128 -11.39 -7.57 -8.93
N GLU A 129 -11.71 -8.83 -8.64
CA GLU A 129 -12.94 -9.49 -9.10
C GLU A 129 -14.19 -8.79 -8.59
N THR A 130 -14.18 -8.31 -7.34
CA THR A 130 -15.29 -7.55 -6.76
C THR A 130 -15.47 -6.19 -7.47
N LEU A 131 -14.37 -5.48 -7.74
CA LEU A 131 -14.41 -4.22 -8.51
C LEU A 131 -14.88 -4.44 -9.95
N LEU A 132 -14.41 -5.51 -10.60
CA LEU A 132 -14.82 -5.87 -11.96
C LEU A 132 -16.30 -6.26 -12.02
N SER A 133 -16.77 -7.04 -11.05
CA SER A 133 -18.19 -7.40 -10.92
C SER A 133 -19.05 -6.16 -10.73
N SER A 134 -18.60 -5.19 -9.91
CA SER A 134 -19.29 -3.91 -9.74
C SER A 134 -19.37 -3.11 -11.04
N ALA A 135 -18.30 -3.11 -11.85
CA ALA A 135 -18.30 -2.46 -13.16
C ALA A 135 -19.29 -3.13 -14.13
N ALA A 136 -19.38 -4.46 -14.12
CA ALA A 136 -20.33 -5.22 -14.93
C ALA A 136 -21.78 -4.95 -14.50
N THR A 137 -22.06 -4.92 -13.21
CA THR A 137 -23.40 -4.57 -12.68
C THR A 137 -23.84 -3.17 -13.10
N ILE A 138 -22.95 -2.18 -13.06
CA ILE A 138 -23.24 -0.81 -13.52
C ILE A 138 -23.63 -0.80 -15.00
N LEU A 139 -22.91 -1.55 -15.84
CA LEU A 139 -23.21 -1.68 -17.27
C LEU A 139 -24.62 -2.25 -17.49
N ASP A 140 -24.97 -3.34 -16.79
CA ASP A 140 -26.26 -4.01 -16.95
C ASP A 140 -27.42 -3.14 -16.45
N GLU A 141 -27.30 -2.56 -15.25
CA GLU A 141 -28.39 -1.83 -14.58
C GLU A 141 -28.64 -0.42 -15.13
N GLU A 142 -27.59 0.27 -15.60
CA GLU A 142 -27.70 1.62 -16.16
C GLU A 142 -27.76 1.63 -17.70
N THR A 143 -28.10 0.49 -18.33
CA THR A 143 -28.24 0.38 -19.80
C THR A 143 -29.18 1.46 -20.34
N GLY A 144 -28.65 2.35 -21.18
CA GLY A 144 -29.38 3.50 -21.76
C GLY A 144 -29.12 4.85 -21.09
N ASN A 145 -28.42 4.89 -19.95
CA ASN A 145 -27.96 6.12 -19.31
C ASN A 145 -26.45 6.34 -19.58
N PRO A 146 -26.03 7.37 -20.35
CA PRO A 146 -24.62 7.55 -20.71
C PRO A 146 -23.68 7.79 -19.51
N SER A 147 -24.19 8.03 -18.29
CA SER A 147 -23.35 8.16 -17.08
C SER A 147 -22.76 6.85 -16.56
N TRP A 148 -23.22 5.69 -17.04
CA TRP A 148 -22.73 4.39 -16.59
C TRP A 148 -21.25 4.20 -16.94
N GLN A 149 -20.84 4.66 -18.13
CA GLN A 149 -19.52 4.37 -18.68
C GLN A 149 -18.39 4.94 -17.82
N PRO A 150 -18.35 6.24 -17.45
CA PRO A 150 -17.28 6.75 -16.59
C PRO A 150 -17.20 6.09 -15.21
N ARG A 151 -18.31 5.53 -14.71
CA ARG A 151 -18.36 4.82 -13.42
C ARG A 151 -17.76 3.43 -13.52
N ALA A 152 -18.17 2.66 -14.54
CA ALA A 152 -17.60 1.34 -14.80
C ALA A 152 -16.12 1.42 -15.19
N ASP A 153 -15.76 2.37 -16.07
CA ASP A 153 -14.39 2.61 -16.53
C ASP A 153 -13.45 2.93 -15.37
N PHE A 154 -13.94 3.62 -14.32
CA PHE A 154 -13.13 3.94 -13.16
C PHE A 154 -12.65 2.70 -12.40
N TYR A 155 -13.52 1.71 -12.17
CA TYR A 155 -13.13 0.48 -11.49
C TYR A 155 -12.16 -0.36 -12.32
N VAL A 156 -12.39 -0.46 -13.63
CA VAL A 156 -11.46 -1.13 -14.56
C VAL A 156 -10.10 -0.41 -14.56
N TYR A 157 -10.11 0.93 -14.60
CA TYR A 157 -8.90 1.73 -14.51
C TYR A 157 -8.13 1.50 -13.20
N CYS A 158 -8.82 1.44 -12.05
CA CYS A 158 -8.19 1.14 -10.76
C CYS A 158 -7.48 -0.21 -10.75
N ILE A 159 -8.09 -1.26 -11.33
CA ILE A 159 -7.47 -2.58 -11.46
C ILE A 159 -6.20 -2.47 -12.32
N LEU A 160 -6.34 -1.95 -13.55
CA LEU A 160 -5.22 -1.84 -14.50
C LEU A 160 -4.07 -0.97 -13.97
N ALA A 161 -4.39 0.12 -13.26
CA ALA A 161 -3.39 1.02 -12.68
C ALA A 161 -2.64 0.40 -11.48
N SER A 162 -3.20 -0.67 -10.88
CA SER A 162 -2.57 -1.40 -9.78
C SER A 162 -1.64 -2.51 -10.27
N LEU A 163 -1.87 -3.06 -11.47
CA LEU A 163 -1.05 -4.15 -12.03
C LEU A 163 0.46 -3.85 -12.14
N PRO A 164 0.92 -2.63 -12.46
CA PRO A 164 2.36 -2.33 -12.47
C PRO A 164 3.05 -2.51 -11.11
N TRP A 165 2.29 -2.56 -10.01
CA TRP A 165 2.82 -2.62 -8.65
C TRP A 165 2.93 -4.03 -8.08
N GLY A 166 2.21 -5.00 -8.66
CA GLY A 166 2.21 -6.37 -8.14
C GLY A 166 1.63 -7.41 -9.09
N GLY A 167 1.34 -7.06 -10.34
CA GLY A 167 0.72 -7.96 -11.32
C GLY A 167 1.53 -9.22 -11.60
N SER A 168 2.87 -9.16 -11.50
CA SER A 168 3.71 -10.36 -11.62
C SER A 168 3.44 -11.40 -10.54
N GLU A 169 3.19 -10.95 -9.30
CA GLU A 169 2.89 -11.85 -8.17
C GLU A 169 1.49 -12.46 -8.28
N LEU A 170 0.58 -11.83 -9.02
CA LEU A 170 -0.78 -12.35 -9.26
C LEU A 170 -0.78 -13.46 -10.33
N ILE A 171 0.06 -13.33 -11.35
CA ILE A 171 0.18 -14.32 -12.44
C ILE A 171 0.68 -15.66 -11.93
N GLU A 172 1.58 -15.68 -10.94
CA GLU A 172 2.13 -16.93 -10.38
C GLU A 172 1.07 -17.79 -9.67
N VAL A 173 -0.11 -17.23 -9.39
CA VAL A 173 -1.20 -17.88 -8.66
C VAL A 173 -2.37 -18.30 -9.59
N THR A 174 -2.32 -17.92 -10.87
CA THR A 174 -3.33 -18.28 -11.89
C THR A 174 -2.84 -19.38 -12.82
#